data_AF-A0AAP4VM75-F1
#
_entry.id   AF-A0AAP4VM75-F1
#
_cell.length_a   1.000
_cell.length_b   1.000
_cell.length_c   1.000
_cell.angle_alpha   90.00
_cell.angle_beta   90.00
_cell.angle_gamma   90.00
#
_symmetry.space_group_name_H-M   'P 1'
#
loop_
_entity.id
_entity.type
_entity.pdbx_description
1 polymer ?
#
loop_
_entity_poly.entity_id
_entity_poly.type
_entity_poly.pdbx_seq_one_letter_code
_entity_poly.pdbx_strand_id
1 'polypeptide(L)'
;PFITMPQPLQLLQRHLLKHPGGDRVMTQVLAAVREHGLDAVLLAVQAALDSGRPSAEHVLNVLSRLKAPVTNGSLATTKLQLKEEPAADVSRYETLRANPPEDRHV
;
A
#
# COMPACT_ATOMS: atom_id res chain seq x y z
N PRO A 1 20.62 11.78 11.71
CA PRO A 1 19.15 11.68 11.52
C PRO A 1 18.53 11.05 12.77
N PHE A 2 17.72 11.82 13.49
CA PHE A 2 17.06 11.51 14.76
C PHE A 2 18.00 11.33 15.98
N ILE A 3 17.56 11.86 17.13
CA ILE A 3 18.18 11.63 18.44
C ILE A 3 17.85 10.21 18.92
N THR A 4 16.63 9.75 18.65
CA THR A 4 16.13 8.39 18.87
C THR A 4 15.19 8.01 17.73
N MET A 5 15.22 6.76 17.28
CA MET A 5 14.34 6.31 16.19
C MET A 5 12.88 6.23 16.67
N PRO A 6 11.90 6.85 15.99
CA PRO A 6 10.49 6.74 16.33
C PRO A 6 9.96 5.30 16.26
N GLN A 7 9.02 4.95 17.14
CA GLN A 7 8.48 3.60 17.26
C GLN A 7 7.89 3.02 15.95
N PRO A 8 7.11 3.76 15.13
CA PRO A 8 6.59 3.21 13.88
C PRO A 8 7.70 2.77 12.90
N LEU A 9 8.79 3.54 12.84
CA LEU A 9 9.95 3.22 12.01
C LEU A 9 10.71 1.99 12.53
N GLN A 10 10.80 1.81 13.84
CA GLN A 10 11.39 0.59 14.42
C GLN A 10 10.57 -0.66 14.08
N LEU A 11 9.24 -0.57 14.16
CA LEU A 11 8.33 -1.67 13.81
C LEU A 11 8.44 -2.05 12.34
N LEU A 12 8.45 -1.05 11.46
CA LEU A 12 8.65 -1.24 10.03
C LEU A 12 10.01 -1.88 9.75
N GLN A 13 11.09 -1.37 10.35
CA GLN A 13 12.43 -1.92 10.18
C GLN A 13 12.48 -3.41 10.57
N ARG A 14 11.88 -3.78 11.72
CA ARG A 14 11.82 -5.17 12.17
C ARG A 14 11.03 -6.07 11.21
N HIS A 15 10.02 -5.53 10.53
CA HIS A 15 9.29 -6.25 9.48
C HIS A 15 10.14 -6.45 8.23
N LEU A 16 10.76 -5.37 7.74
CA LEU A 16 11.50 -5.37 6.49
C LEU A 16 12.76 -6.25 6.56
N LEU A 17 13.52 -6.19 7.67
CA LEU A 17 14.76 -6.95 7.83
C LEU A 17 14.57 -8.47 7.85
N LYS A 18 13.33 -8.96 7.94
CA LYS A 18 13.03 -10.39 7.79
C LYS A 18 13.08 -10.85 6.33
N HIS A 19 13.10 -9.93 5.38
CA HIS A 19 13.08 -10.22 3.95
C HIS A 19 14.39 -9.77 3.29
N PRO A 20 14.91 -10.53 2.30
CA PRO A 20 16.09 -10.13 1.55
C PRO A 20 15.86 -8.78 0.86
N GLY A 21 16.81 -7.85 1.02
CA GLY A 21 16.70 -6.48 0.49
C GLY A 21 15.91 -5.49 1.36
N GLY A 22 15.45 -5.91 2.54
CA GLY A 22 14.72 -5.06 3.50
C GLY A 22 15.53 -3.86 4.01
N ASP A 23 16.85 -3.96 4.02
CA ASP A 23 17.80 -2.90 4.37
C ASP A 23 17.79 -1.76 3.32
N ARG A 24 17.81 -2.11 2.03
CA ARG A 24 17.71 -1.13 0.93
C ARG A 24 16.37 -0.43 0.97
N VAL A 25 15.31 -1.19 1.21
CA VAL A 25 13.96 -0.67 1.38
C VAL A 25 13.88 0.31 2.55
N MET A 26 14.39 -0.07 3.72
CA MET A 26 14.39 0.81 4.89
C MET A 26 15.18 2.09 4.61
N THR A 27 16.29 2.00 3.86
CA THR A 27 17.09 3.16 3.45
C THR A 27 16.29 4.12 2.58
N GLN A 28 15.46 3.63 1.65
CA GLN A 28 14.59 4.47 0.83
C GLN A 28 13.55 5.22 1.68
N VAL A 29 12.92 4.54 2.64
CA VAL A 29 11.97 5.17 3.57
C VAL A 29 12.64 6.25 4.42
N LEU A 30 13.84 5.99 4.93
CA LEU A 30 14.62 6.98 5.69
C LEU A 30 15.07 8.17 4.82
N ALA A 31 15.40 7.92 3.55
CA ALA A 31 15.73 8.98 2.60
C ALA A 31 14.52 9.90 2.32
N ALA A 32 13.32 9.33 2.20
CA ALA A 32 12.08 10.06 1.95
C ALA A 32 11.74 11.09 3.05
N VAL A 33 12.26 10.91 4.27
CA VAL A 33 12.10 11.89 5.37
C VAL A 33 12.64 13.27 4.98
N ARG A 34 13.72 13.33 4.18
CA ARG A 34 14.27 14.62 3.72
C ARG A 34 13.35 15.34 2.75
N GLU A 35 12.58 14.60 1.95
CA GLU A 35 11.70 15.16 0.93
C GLU A 35 10.26 15.40 1.40
N HIS A 36 9.79 14.64 2.39
CA HIS A 36 8.40 14.66 2.85
C HIS A 36 8.24 15.20 4.27
N GLY A 37 9.32 15.33 5.03
CA GLY A 37 9.26 15.57 6.46
C GLY A 37 8.96 14.30 7.25
N LEU A 38 9.24 14.34 8.55
CA LEU A 38 9.11 13.17 9.41
C LEU A 38 7.64 12.76 9.60
N ASP A 39 6.75 13.72 9.85
CA ASP A 39 5.35 13.43 10.19
C ASP A 39 4.61 12.71 9.07
N ALA A 40 4.80 13.15 7.81
CA ALA A 40 4.22 12.50 6.64
C ALA A 40 4.73 11.06 6.48
N VAL A 41 6.02 10.82 6.74
CA VAL A 41 6.60 9.47 6.70
C VAL A 41 6.04 8.61 7.83
N LEU A 42 5.90 9.12 9.05
CA LEU A 42 5.32 8.37 10.16
C LEU A 42 3.87 7.98 9.88
N LEU A 43 3.07 8.88 9.30
CA LEU A 43 1.69 8.61 8.92
C LEU A 43 1.61 7.53 7.82
N ALA A 44 2.49 7.61 6.82
CA ALA A 44 2.57 6.61 5.76
C ALA A 44 3.02 5.23 6.27
N VAL A 45 3.98 5.21 7.20
CA VAL A 45 4.44 3.99 7.85
C VAL A 45 3.34 3.37 8.70
N GLN A 46 2.57 4.18 9.44
CA GLN A 46 1.46 3.69 10.23
C GLN A 46 0.37 3.06 9.33
N ALA A 47 -0.02 3.75 8.26
CA ALA A 47 -0.97 3.22 7.28
C ALA A 47 -0.50 1.89 6.67
N ALA A 48 0.80 1.77 6.38
CA ALA A 48 1.38 0.53 5.88
C ALA A 48 1.35 -0.60 6.91
N LEU A 49 1.61 -0.30 8.19
CA LEU A 49 1.55 -1.28 9.28
C LEU A 49 0.11 -1.75 9.53
N ASP A 50 -0.86 -0.83 9.50
CA ASP A 50 -2.28 -1.11 9.70
C ASP A 50 -2.86 -2.03 8.60
N SER A 51 -2.24 -2.05 7.40
CA SER A 51 -2.60 -2.99 6.33
C SER A 51 -2.22 -4.45 6.61
N GLY A 52 -1.45 -4.72 7.66
CA GLY A 52 -0.99 -6.06 8.05
C GLY A 52 0.14 -6.64 7.19
N ARG A 53 0.42 -6.06 6.01
CA ARG A 53 1.52 -6.49 5.11
C ARG A 53 2.37 -5.27 4.71
N PRO A 54 3.11 -4.66 5.67
CA PRO A 54 3.90 -3.48 5.39
C PRO A 54 5.02 -3.79 4.37
N SER A 55 5.10 -3.01 3.28
CA SER A 55 6.18 -3.06 2.29
C SER A 55 6.71 -1.66 1.96
N ALA A 56 7.90 -1.61 1.35
CA ALA A 56 8.48 -0.37 0.79
C ALA A 56 7.48 0.33 -0.13
N GLU A 57 6.95 -0.44 -1.07
CA GLU A 57 6.11 0.07 -2.13
C GLU A 57 4.83 0.61 -1.54
N HIS A 58 4.29 -0.03 -0.50
CA HIS A 58 3.13 0.49 0.22
C HIS A 58 3.44 1.84 0.87
N VAL A 59 4.54 1.97 1.62
CA VAL A 59 4.92 3.23 2.28
C VAL A 59 5.14 4.34 1.23
N LEU A 60 5.90 4.05 0.17
CA LEU A 60 6.18 5.00 -0.91
C LEU A 60 4.90 5.37 -1.67
N ASN A 61 3.97 4.42 -1.85
CA ASN A 61 2.68 4.67 -2.49
C ASN A 61 1.79 5.58 -1.63
N VAL A 62 1.76 5.37 -0.31
CA VAL A 62 1.02 6.27 0.59
C VAL A 62 1.65 7.66 0.56
N LEU A 63 2.99 7.77 0.61
CA LEU A 63 3.70 9.04 0.51
C LEU A 63 3.43 9.77 -0.82
N SER A 64 3.38 9.05 -1.94
CA SER A 64 3.09 9.65 -3.23
C SER A 64 1.64 10.13 -3.31
N ARG A 65 0.68 9.39 -2.73
CA ARG A 65 -0.73 9.81 -2.62
C ARG A 65 -0.93 11.02 -1.73
N LEU A 66 -0.17 11.15 -0.64
CA LEU A 66 -0.21 12.33 0.23
C LEU A 66 0.28 13.60 -0.47
N LYS A 67 1.22 13.48 -1.41
CA LYS A 67 1.71 14.60 -2.23
C LYS A 67 0.92 14.81 -3.52
N ALA A 68 0.16 13.81 -3.95
CA ALA A 68 -0.66 13.95 -5.14
C ALA A 68 -1.59 15.17 -4.91
N PRO A 69 -1.65 16.12 -5.86
CA PRO A 69 -2.66 17.15 -5.77
C PRO A 69 -3.99 16.43 -5.56
N VAL A 70 -4.83 16.93 -4.64
CA VAL A 70 -6.21 16.49 -4.52
C VAL A 70 -6.88 16.79 -5.85
N THR A 71 -6.75 15.86 -6.77
CA THR A 71 -7.58 15.76 -7.94
C THR A 71 -8.90 15.34 -7.36
N ASN A 72 -9.68 16.33 -6.91
CA ASN A 72 -11.12 16.29 -7.05
C ASN A 72 -11.35 16.21 -8.56
N GLY A 73 -11.03 15.05 -9.13
CA GLY A 73 -11.29 14.77 -10.53
C GLY A 73 -12.78 14.87 -10.60
N SER A 74 -13.26 15.98 -11.16
CA SER A 74 -14.64 16.09 -11.57
C SER A 74 -14.93 14.82 -12.34
N LEU A 75 -15.76 13.94 -11.75
CA LEU A 75 -16.12 12.69 -12.39
C LEU A 75 -16.58 13.07 -13.78
N ALA A 76 -15.96 12.50 -14.81
CA ALA A 76 -16.33 12.81 -16.17
C ALA A 76 -17.84 12.65 -16.30
N THR A 77 -18.55 13.75 -16.53
CA THR A 77 -20.00 13.74 -16.60
C THR A 77 -20.37 12.95 -17.85
N THR A 78 -20.71 11.68 -17.65
CA THR A 78 -21.06 10.76 -18.71
C THR A 78 -22.55 10.49 -18.67
N LYS A 79 -23.16 10.39 -19.85
CA LYS A 79 -24.56 9.94 -19.99
C LYS A 79 -24.69 8.41 -19.92
N LEU A 80 -23.56 7.70 -19.83
CA LEU A 80 -23.53 6.25 -19.72
C LEU A 80 -24.05 5.84 -18.33
N GLN A 81 -25.16 5.11 -18.32
CA GLN A 81 -25.64 4.44 -17.11
C GLN A 81 -25.15 3.00 -17.09
N LEU A 82 -24.66 2.57 -15.93
CA LEU A 82 -24.34 1.18 -15.68
C LEU A 82 -25.63 0.36 -15.80
N LYS A 83 -25.64 -0.63 -16.68
CA LYS A 83 -26.73 -1.61 -16.77
C LYS A 83 -26.64 -2.67 -15.68
N GLU A 84 -25.43 -2.92 -15.21
CA GLU A 84 -25.12 -3.91 -14.17
C GLU A 84 -24.15 -3.26 -13.18
N GLU A 85 -24.45 -3.37 -11.90
CA GLU A 85 -23.57 -2.85 -10.86
C GLU A 85 -22.32 -3.72 -10.71
N PRO A 86 -21.15 -3.13 -10.41
CA PRO A 86 -19.93 -3.89 -10.16
C PRO A 86 -20.11 -4.75 -8.92
N ALA A 87 -20.23 -6.07 -9.12
CA ALA A 87 -20.20 -7.06 -8.05
C ALA A 87 -18.76 -7.56 -7.85
N ALA A 88 -18.32 -7.64 -6.59
CA ALA A 88 -17.05 -8.25 -6.20
C ALA A 88 -17.16 -9.79 -6.25
N ASP A 89 -17.40 -10.34 -7.44
CA ASP A 89 -17.65 -11.76 -7.66
C ASP A 89 -16.42 -12.47 -8.26
N VAL A 90 -15.57 -13.02 -7.39
CA VAL A 90 -14.39 -13.79 -7.77
C VAL A 90 -14.73 -15.11 -8.48
N SER A 91 -15.95 -15.62 -8.31
CA SER A 91 -16.42 -16.88 -8.91
C SER A 91 -16.44 -16.83 -10.44
N ARG A 92 -16.65 -15.65 -11.04
CA ARG A 92 -16.60 -15.46 -12.50
C ARG A 92 -15.26 -15.85 -13.12
N TYR A 93 -14.17 -15.73 -12.36
CA TYR A 93 -12.85 -16.10 -12.85
C TYR A 93 -12.55 -17.58 -12.60
N GLU A 94 -13.07 -18.16 -11.52
CA GLU A 94 -12.90 -19.58 -11.21
C GLU A 94 -13.54 -20.47 -12.30
N THR A 95 -14.64 -20.04 -12.92
CA THR A 95 -15.28 -20.78 -14.03
C THR A 95 -14.46 -20.76 -15.33
N LEU A 96 -13.51 -19.84 -15.47
CA LEU A 96 -12.63 -19.71 -16.63
C LEU A 96 -11.29 -20.44 -16.46
N ARG A 97 -11.02 -21.03 -15.29
CA ARG A 97 -9.85 -21.89 -15.09
C ARG A 97 -10.03 -23.20 -15.84
N ALA A 98 -9.07 -23.52 -16.71
CA ALA A 98 -9.04 -24.76 -17.49
C ALA A 98 -8.84 -26.03 -16.64
N ASN A 99 -8.36 -25.88 -15.40
CA ASN A 99 -8.20 -26.95 -14.44
C ASN A 99 -9.16 -26.71 -13.25
N PRO A 100 -9.99 -27.70 -12.87
CA PRO A 100 -10.90 -27.55 -11.74
C PRO A 100 -10.14 -27.29 -10.43
N PRO A 101 -10.73 -26.55 -9.48
CA PRO A 101 -10.04 -26.12 -8.27
C PRO A 101 -9.64 -27.32 -7.40
N GLU A 102 -8.37 -27.35 -6.99
CA GLU A 102 -7.95 -28.12 -5.81
C GLU A 102 -8.70 -27.58 -4.58
N ASP A 103 -9.10 -28.50 -3.71
CA ASP A 103 -10.08 -28.34 -2.64
C ASP A 103 -10.13 -26.96 -1.95
N ARG A 104 -11.35 -26.47 -1.72
CA ARG A 104 -11.64 -25.30 -0.89
C ARG A 104 -11.11 -25.56 0.52
N HIS A 105 -9.94 -25.02 0.85
CA HIS A 105 -9.50 -24.92 2.24
C HIS A 105 -10.34 -23.83 2.92
N VAL A 106 -11.29 -24.29 3.74
CA VAL A 106 -12.08 -23.50 4.70
C VAL A 106 -11.23 -23.15 5.91
#